data_AF-A0AAE9CSQ9-F1
#
_entry.id   AF-A0AAE9CSQ9-F1
#
_cell.length_a   1.000
_cell.length_b   1.000
_cell.length_c   1.000
_cell.angle_alpha   90.00
_cell.angle_beta   90.00
_cell.angle_gamma   90.00
#
_symmetry.space_group_name_H-M   'P 1'
#
loop_
_entity.id
_entity.type
_entity.pdbx_description
1 polymer ?
#
loop_
_entity_poly.entity_id
_entity_poly.type
_entity_poly.pdbx_seq_one_letter_code
_entity_poly.pdbx_strand_id
1 'polypeptide(L)'
;MGTETEAATQDTFQAMKRSMLVGMNPKTEEVCQVSILKEHTPQIGHILNRSLVQILQNRETRFVSCTDKMRPSCHGIDEKYTSECVPVFKSAPAMVRLFNSRGPYTMEIIRVPIFCECRLRRQYRDFERPEK
;
A
#
# COMPACT_ATOMS: atom_id res chain seq x y z
N MET A 1 -40.73 -10.74 -3.77
CA MET A 1 -40.23 -10.55 -2.38
C MET A 1 -39.59 -11.86 -1.97
N GLY A 2 -38.31 -11.99 -1.62
CA GLY A 2 -37.16 -11.10 -1.59
C GLY A 2 -35.92 -11.93 -1.99
N THR A 3 -35.04 -11.40 -2.84
CA THR A 3 -33.73 -10.83 -2.49
C THR A 3 -32.81 -11.79 -1.74
N GLU A 4 -32.21 -12.71 -2.50
CA GLU A 4 -31.00 -13.42 -2.11
C GLU A 4 -29.84 -12.43 -2.11
N THR A 5 -29.13 -12.34 -0.99
CA THR A 5 -27.99 -11.43 -0.82
C THR A 5 -26.73 -12.23 -1.10
N GLU A 6 -26.21 -12.14 -2.32
CA GLU A 6 -24.91 -12.73 -2.67
C GLU A 6 -23.80 -11.92 -1.99
N ALA A 7 -23.26 -12.49 -0.92
CA ALA A 7 -22.03 -12.02 -0.30
C ALA A 7 -20.87 -12.27 -1.28
N ALA A 8 -20.44 -11.24 -1.99
CA ALA A 8 -19.28 -11.27 -2.85
C ALA A 8 -18.01 -11.53 -2.01
N THR A 9 -17.59 -12.79 -1.94
CA THR A 9 -16.29 -13.21 -1.43
C THR A 9 -15.21 -12.66 -2.36
N GLN A 10 -14.56 -11.58 -1.92
CA GLN A 10 -13.37 -11.06 -2.58
C GLN A 10 -12.25 -12.09 -2.48
N ASP A 11 -11.98 -12.73 -3.61
CA ASP A 11 -10.94 -13.73 -3.77
C ASP A 11 -9.57 -13.05 -3.65
N THR A 12 -9.04 -12.97 -2.43
CA THR A 12 -7.65 -12.59 -2.17
C THR A 12 -6.75 -13.73 -2.63
N PHE A 13 -6.47 -13.77 -3.93
CA PHE A 13 -5.42 -14.62 -4.47
C PHE A 13 -4.07 -14.17 -3.88
N GLN A 14 -3.57 -14.90 -2.89
CA GLN A 14 -2.15 -14.97 -2.57
C GLN A 14 -1.46 -15.66 -3.75
N ALA A 15 -1.38 -14.97 -4.88
CA ALA A 15 -0.57 -15.42 -5.99
C ALA A 15 0.87 -15.50 -5.46
N MET A 16 1.40 -16.72 -5.31
CA MET A 16 2.83 -16.96 -5.24
C MET A 16 3.44 -16.34 -6.50
N LYS A 17 3.84 -15.07 -6.36
CA LYS A 17 4.26 -14.25 -7.48
C LYS A 17 5.68 -14.67 -7.77
N ARG A 18 5.87 -15.47 -8.83
CA ARG A 18 7.21 -15.72 -9.38
C ARG A 18 7.89 -14.35 -9.52
N SER A 19 8.97 -14.17 -8.78
CA SER A 19 9.72 -12.92 -8.73
C SER A 19 10.10 -12.52 -10.15
N MET A 20 9.62 -11.36 -10.61
CA MET A 20 9.91 -10.82 -11.95
C MET A 20 11.33 -10.23 -12.04
N LEU A 21 12.10 -10.29 -10.95
CA LEU A 21 13.49 -9.86 -10.89
C LEU A 21 14.40 -11.05 -11.22
N VAL A 22 14.96 -11.02 -12.43
CA VAL A 22 15.96 -12.00 -12.90
C VAL A 22 17.15 -11.98 -11.94
N GLY A 23 17.42 -13.10 -11.25
CA GLY A 23 18.61 -13.27 -10.39
C GLY A 23 18.37 -13.47 -8.89
N MET A 24 17.12 -13.46 -8.39
CA MET A 24 16.85 -13.82 -6.99
C MET A 24 16.82 -15.34 -6.78
N ASN A 25 17.48 -15.82 -5.73
CA ASN A 25 17.44 -17.22 -5.29
C ASN A 25 15.96 -17.60 -5.03
N PRO A 26 15.46 -18.76 -5.51
CA PRO A 26 14.07 -19.18 -5.26
C PRO A 26 13.72 -19.29 -3.76
N LYS A 27 14.71 -19.30 -2.86
CA LYS A 27 14.55 -19.25 -1.41
C LYS A 27 14.59 -17.84 -0.81
N THR A 28 14.38 -16.79 -1.59
CA THR A 28 14.22 -15.43 -1.06
C THR A 28 12.77 -15.15 -0.72
N GLU A 29 12.55 -14.49 0.41
CA GLU A 29 11.25 -14.02 0.85
C GLU A 29 11.14 -12.51 0.80
N GLU A 30 9.92 -12.01 0.69
CA GLU A 30 9.63 -10.57 0.75
C GLU A 30 9.64 -10.11 2.21
N VAL A 31 10.38 -9.03 2.47
CA VAL A 31 10.48 -8.41 3.81
C VAL A 31 9.14 -7.76 4.22
N CYS A 32 8.38 -7.27 3.25
CA CYS A 32 7.05 -6.71 3.44
C CYS A 32 6.05 -7.43 2.57
N GLN A 33 4.99 -7.98 3.17
CA GLN A 33 3.94 -8.62 2.40
C GLN A 33 3.19 -7.59 1.56
N VAL A 34 3.14 -7.84 0.26
CA VAL A 34 2.47 -6.99 -0.72
C VAL A 34 1.29 -7.71 -1.35
N SER A 35 0.19 -6.99 -1.52
CA SER A 35 -0.97 -7.40 -2.30
C SER A 35 -1.02 -6.57 -3.58
N ILE A 36 -1.08 -7.25 -4.72
CA ILE A 36 -1.09 -6.58 -6.02
C ILE A 36 -2.48 -6.74 -6.60
N LEU A 37 -3.19 -5.61 -6.65
CA LEU A 37 -4.54 -5.58 -7.17
C LEU A 37 -4.45 -5.35 -8.68
N LYS A 38 -4.74 -6.41 -9.44
CA LYS A 38 -4.91 -6.32 -10.89
C LYS A 38 -6.21 -5.58 -11.17
N GLU A 39 -6.20 -4.69 -12.16
CA GLU A 39 -7.39 -3.96 -12.63
C GLU A 39 -8.10 -3.12 -11.55
N HIS A 40 -7.40 -2.84 -10.45
CA HIS A 40 -7.94 -1.98 -9.41
C HIS A 40 -8.08 -0.56 -9.93
N THR A 41 -9.21 0.05 -9.64
CA THR A 41 -9.62 1.35 -10.15
C THR A 41 -9.96 2.22 -8.94
N PRO A 42 -8.95 2.87 -8.31
CA PRO A 42 -9.17 3.58 -7.07
C PRO A 42 -10.06 4.79 -7.32
N GLN A 43 -11.25 4.75 -6.71
CA GLN A 43 -12.25 5.82 -6.80
C GLN A 43 -11.91 7.01 -5.91
N ILE A 44 -11.03 6.80 -4.94
CA ILE A 44 -10.68 7.77 -3.92
C ILE A 44 -9.16 7.82 -3.81
N GLY A 45 -8.62 9.01 -3.61
CA GLY A 45 -7.20 9.19 -3.33
C GLY A 45 -6.93 10.51 -2.61
N HIS A 46 -5.65 10.82 -2.49
CA HIS A 46 -5.19 12.07 -1.89
C HIS A 46 -4.34 12.85 -2.88
N ILE A 47 -4.64 14.14 -3.00
CA ILE A 47 -3.76 15.10 -3.68
C ILE A 47 -2.57 15.48 -2.78
N LEU A 48 -1.59 16.22 -3.31
CA LEU A 48 -0.36 16.55 -2.59
C LEU A 48 -0.57 17.25 -1.24
N ASN A 49 -1.62 18.08 -1.12
CA ASN A 49 -1.98 18.74 0.14
C ASN A 49 -2.72 17.81 1.14
N ARG A 50 -2.81 16.51 0.85
CA ARG A 50 -3.52 15.46 1.61
C ARG A 50 -5.04 15.54 1.61
N SER A 51 -5.65 16.48 0.89
CA SER A 51 -7.11 16.52 0.73
C SER A 51 -7.62 15.25 0.04
N LEU A 52 -8.75 14.76 0.52
CA LEU A 52 -9.42 13.59 -0.03
C LEU A 52 -10.17 13.98 -1.32
N VAL A 53 -9.94 13.23 -2.38
CA VAL A 53 -10.53 13.49 -3.69
C VAL A 53 -11.13 12.22 -4.29
N GLN A 54 -12.15 12.39 -5.13
CA GLN A 54 -12.65 11.36 -6.02
C GLN A 54 -11.88 11.42 -7.33
N ILE A 55 -11.39 10.27 -7.78
CA ILE A 55 -10.61 10.15 -9.01
C ILE A 55 -11.54 9.70 -10.14
N LEU A 56 -11.44 10.35 -11.30
CA LEU A 56 -12.13 9.91 -12.51
C LEU A 56 -11.52 8.58 -12.99
N GLN A 57 -12.34 7.56 -13.18
CA GLN A 57 -11.84 6.22 -13.50
C GLN A 57 -11.38 6.09 -14.95
N ASN A 58 -10.18 5.54 -15.15
CA ASN A 58 -9.66 5.13 -16.45
C ASN A 58 -9.04 3.72 -16.34
N ARG A 59 -9.10 2.91 -17.41
CA ARG A 59 -8.99 1.44 -17.36
C ARG A 59 -7.58 0.85 -17.19
N GLU A 60 -6.52 1.64 -17.05
CA GLU A 60 -5.14 1.12 -17.25
C GLU A 60 -4.17 1.41 -16.10
N THR A 61 -4.50 1.04 -14.86
CA THR A 61 -3.54 1.16 -13.75
C THR A 61 -3.52 -0.09 -12.85
N ARG A 62 -2.30 -0.58 -12.57
CA ARG A 62 -2.06 -1.65 -11.59
C ARG A 62 -1.61 -0.99 -10.29
N PHE A 63 -2.25 -1.34 -9.18
CA PHE A 63 -1.94 -0.76 -7.87
C PHE A 63 -1.30 -1.81 -6.97
N VAL A 64 -0.29 -1.35 -6.22
CA VAL A 64 0.30 -2.13 -5.14
C VAL A 64 -0.26 -1.63 -3.83
N SER A 65 -0.70 -2.53 -2.97
CA SER A 65 -1.13 -2.22 -1.61
C SER A 65 -0.36 -3.08 -0.63
N CYS A 66 0.10 -2.51 0.47
CA CYS A 66 0.66 -3.31 1.56
C CYS A 66 -0.49 -4.10 2.21
N THR A 67 -0.23 -5.34 2.60
CA THR A 67 -1.27 -6.27 3.07
C THR A 67 -2.00 -5.78 4.31
N ASP A 68 -1.37 -4.89 5.08
CA ASP A 68 -1.92 -4.38 6.32
C ASP A 68 -1.83 -2.85 6.39
N LYS A 69 -2.96 -2.20 6.70
CA LYS A 69 -3.05 -0.75 6.85
C LYS A 69 -2.37 -0.28 8.14
N MET A 70 -2.09 -1.18 9.09
CA MET A 70 -1.45 -0.84 10.37
C MET A 70 0.08 -0.71 10.30
N ARG A 71 0.69 -0.83 9.11
CA ARG A 71 2.16 -0.74 8.93
C ARG A 71 2.92 -1.74 9.81
N PRO A 72 2.76 -3.04 9.56
CA PRO A 72 3.35 -4.08 10.39
C PRO A 72 4.88 -4.00 10.34
N SER A 73 5.52 -4.62 11.32
CA SER A 73 6.96 -4.83 11.30
C SER A 73 7.35 -5.74 10.14
N CYS A 74 8.50 -5.42 9.57
CA CYS A 74 9.09 -6.14 8.47
C CYS A 74 9.60 -7.52 8.91
N HIS A 75 9.50 -8.49 8.02
CA HIS A 75 9.99 -9.85 8.24
C HIS A 75 11.53 -9.91 8.18
N GLY A 76 12.16 -10.70 9.06
CA GLY A 76 13.61 -10.94 9.05
C GLY A 76 14.49 -9.81 9.57
N ILE A 77 13.95 -8.85 10.33
CA ILE A 77 14.71 -7.72 10.88
C ILE A 77 15.20 -8.01 12.30
N ASP A 78 16.48 -7.69 12.57
CA ASP A 78 17.11 -7.78 13.89
C ASP A 78 16.44 -6.85 14.91
N GLU A 79 16.29 -7.32 16.15
CA GLU A 79 15.61 -6.61 17.25
C GLU A 79 16.23 -5.24 17.60
N LYS A 80 17.47 -4.99 17.22
CA LYS A 80 18.14 -3.67 17.33
C LYS A 80 17.48 -2.61 16.46
N TYR A 81 16.59 -2.98 15.54
CA TYR A 81 15.88 -2.07 14.67
C TYR A 81 14.37 -2.16 14.91
N THR A 82 13.71 -1.00 14.98
CA THR A 82 12.26 -0.94 14.68
C THR A 82 12.07 -0.94 13.18
N SER A 83 11.11 -1.70 12.69
CA SER A 83 10.79 -1.77 11.27
C SER A 83 9.31 -1.49 11.01
N GLU A 84 9.01 -0.82 9.90
CA GLU A 84 7.64 -0.59 9.43
C GLU A 84 7.55 -0.80 7.91
N CYS A 85 6.56 -1.58 7.46
CA CYS A 85 6.20 -1.71 6.06
C CYS A 85 5.31 -0.55 5.63
N VAL A 86 5.77 0.25 4.66
CA VAL A 86 5.03 1.42 4.19
C VAL A 86 4.89 1.47 2.67
N PRO A 87 3.75 1.95 2.15
CA PRO A 87 3.58 2.13 0.72
C PRO A 87 4.41 3.32 0.25
N VAL A 88 5.14 3.11 -0.85
CA VAL A 88 5.82 4.16 -1.60
C VAL A 88 4.89 4.67 -2.68
N PHE A 89 4.78 5.98 -2.78
CA PHE A 89 3.87 6.66 -3.69
C PHE A 89 4.63 7.34 -4.81
N LYS A 90 4.06 7.28 -6.01
CA LYS A 90 4.43 8.11 -7.15
C LYS A 90 3.38 9.19 -7.36
N SER A 91 3.82 10.38 -7.71
CA SER A 91 2.93 11.45 -8.17
C SER A 91 2.46 11.14 -9.59
N ALA A 92 1.16 11.20 -9.82
CA ALA A 92 0.56 11.02 -11.13
C ALA A 92 -0.51 12.08 -11.37
N PRO A 93 -0.60 12.66 -12.59
CA PRO A 93 -1.70 13.53 -12.95
C PRO A 93 -3.00 12.72 -13.09
N ALA A 94 -4.10 13.22 -12.53
CA ALA A 94 -5.42 12.61 -12.67
C ALA A 94 -6.52 13.68 -12.67
N MET A 95 -7.62 13.40 -13.35
CA MET A 95 -8.85 14.18 -13.23
C MET A 95 -9.50 13.84 -11.89
N VAL A 96 -9.65 14.82 -11.01
CA VAL A 96 -10.21 14.62 -9.67
C VAL A 96 -11.23 15.69 -9.31
N ARG A 97 -12.06 15.41 -8.31
CA ARG A 97 -12.89 16.42 -7.64
C ARG A 97 -12.81 16.22 -6.14
N LEU A 98 -13.07 17.26 -5.34
CA LEU A 98 -13.10 17.11 -3.88
C LEU A 98 -14.11 16.04 -3.48
N PHE A 99 -13.75 15.23 -2.48
CA PHE A 99 -14.62 14.16 -1.99
C PHE A 99 -15.98 14.73 -1.56
N ASN A 100 -17.07 14.07 -1.97
CA ASN A 100 -18.46 14.51 -1.77
C ASN A 100 -18.82 15.89 -2.37
N SER A 101 -17.98 16.46 -3.24
CA SER A 101 -18.35 17.66 -3.99
C SER A 101 -19.14 17.31 -5.26
N ARG A 102 -20.07 18.19 -5.65
CA ARG A 102 -20.77 18.14 -6.95
C ARG A 102 -20.08 18.97 -8.03
N GLY A 103 -18.88 19.48 -7.75
CA GLY A 103 -18.10 20.29 -8.68
C GLY A 103 -17.59 19.48 -9.88
N PRO A 104 -17.11 20.17 -10.92
CA PRO A 104 -16.48 19.53 -12.07
C PRO A 104 -15.17 18.84 -11.65
N TYR A 105 -14.74 17.87 -12.47
CA TYR A 105 -13.41 17.29 -12.33
C TYR A 105 -12.35 18.25 -12.87
N THR A 106 -11.24 18.37 -12.15
CA THR A 106 -10.09 19.20 -12.50
C THR A 106 -8.83 18.34 -12.53
N MET A 107 -7.87 18.70 -13.39
CA MET A 107 -6.57 18.04 -13.41
C MET A 107 -5.77 18.40 -12.15
N GLU A 108 -5.35 17.39 -11.40
CA GLU A 108 -4.55 17.53 -10.19
C GLU A 108 -3.50 16.42 -10.09
N ILE A 109 -2.56 16.58 -9.16
CA ILE A 109 -1.54 15.58 -8.88
C ILE A 109 -1.95 14.72 -7.68
N ILE A 110 -2.15 13.42 -7.91
CA ILE A 110 -2.49 12.42 -6.89
C ILE A 110 -1.28 11.56 -6.52
N ARG A 111 -1.36 10.95 -5.33
CA ARG A 111 -0.39 9.97 -4.84
C ARG A 111 -0.86 8.55 -5.14
N VAL A 112 -0.19 7.87 -6.05
CA VAL A 112 -0.47 6.48 -6.44
C VAL A 112 0.53 5.53 -5.79
N PRO A 113 0.08 4.51 -5.02
CA PRO A 113 1.00 3.55 -4.44
C PRO A 113 1.57 2.62 -5.52
N ILE A 114 2.90 2.47 -5.55
CA ILE A 114 3.63 1.74 -6.60
C ILE A 114 4.39 0.52 -6.10
N PHE A 115 4.80 0.49 -4.83
CA PHE A 115 5.37 -0.68 -4.14
C PHE A 115 5.36 -0.44 -2.61
N CYS A 116 5.76 -1.44 -1.81
CA CYS A 116 5.96 -1.30 -0.37
C CYS A 116 7.45 -1.42 -0.04
N GLU A 117 7.94 -0.56 0.84
CA GLU A 117 9.31 -0.58 1.35
C GLU A 117 9.34 -0.90 2.85
N CYS A 118 10.41 -1.55 3.29
CA CYS A 118 10.69 -1.70 4.71
C CYS A 118 11.54 -0.51 5.19
N ARG A 119 11.03 0.25 6.15
CA ARG A 119 11.80 1.32 6.82
C ARG A 119 12.36 0.83 8.12
N LEU A 120 13.66 1.04 8.32
CA LEU A 120 14.38 0.67 9.54
C LEU A 120 14.74 1.91 10.35
N ARG A 121 14.67 1.82 11.67
CA ARG A 121 15.27 2.79 12.59
C ARG A 121 15.99 2.04 13.69
N ARG A 122 17.24 2.42 13.97
CA ARG A 122 18.03 1.80 15.04
C ARG A 122 17.47 2.21 16.41
N GLN A 123 17.26 1.24 17.29
CA GLN A 123 16.98 1.47 18.69
C GLN A 123 18.31 1.64 19.43
N TYR A 124 18.55 2.81 20.01
CA TYR A 124 19.60 2.97 21.02
C TYR A 124 19.00 2.56 22.36
N ARG A 125 19.08 1.27 22.71
CA ARG A 125 18.75 0.81 24.06
C ARG A 125 20.04 0.76 24.87
N ASP A 126 20.40 1.85 25.51
CA ASP A 126 21.29 1.81 26.67
C ASP A 126 20.40 1.87 27.91
N PHE A 127 19.95 0.70 28.37
CA PHE A 127 19.35 0.55 29.69
C PHE A 127 20.34 -0.18 30.59
N GLU A 128 21.46 0.46 30.92
CA GLU A 128 22.20 0.08 32.13
C GLU A 128 21.31 0.44 33.33
N ARG A 129 20.70 -0.57 33.96
CA ARG A 129 20.22 -0.40 35.33
C ARG A 129 21.46 -0.58 36.22
N PRO A 130 21.78 0.36 37.12
CA PRO A 130 22.80 0.10 38.13
C PRO A 130 22.38 -1.12 38.95
N GLU A 131 23.26 -2.11 39.02
CA GLU A 131 23.14 -3.26 39.91
C GLU A 131 22.93 -2.76 41.35
N LYS A 132 21.98 -3.35 42.06
CA LYS A 132 21.78 -3.15 43.49
C LYS A 132 22.65 -4.11 44.27
#